data_AF-E2ZNS6-F1
#
_entry.id   AF-E2ZNS6-F1
#
_cell.length_a   1.000
_cell.length_b   1.000
_cell.length_c   1.000
_cell.angle_alpha   90.00
_cell.angle_beta   90.00
_cell.angle_gamma   90.00
#
_symmetry.space_group_name_H-M   'P 1'
#
loop_
_entity.id
_entity.type
_entity.pdbx_description
1 polymer ?
#
loop_
_entity_poly.entity_id
_entity_poly.type
_entity_poly.pdbx_seq_one_letter_code
_entity_poly.pdbx_strand_id
1 'polypeptide(L)'
;MRQMRERGCIMAKKLKSVILFSEWKRSLVRLSLEQKGMLLDALLDYPDKGDPAFDDPLLDTVWLFIGNTLSENERKYEETSKKRSEAGKRGNKKRWGATDDIANIANATDDIANIAISKSKSISKSTDTKVSDSNSAEALPPTPKSRFSPPDVETVKSYFAEKGGTEAQAIRFHAYYESNGWKVGRNPMKNWKAAASGWISRDRDEAKKANAPRNRAFMASRPAEEAENAKNFLADAARRRPLKKQ
;
A
#
# COMPACT_ATOMS: atom_id res chain seq x y z
N MET A 1 -40.05 -5.17 -23.39
CA MET A 1 -38.76 -5.21 -24.11
C MET A 1 -37.74 -4.36 -23.36
N ARG A 2 -37.04 -4.92 -22.37
CA ARG A 2 -36.01 -4.20 -21.60
C ARG A 2 -34.73 -4.18 -22.40
N GLN A 3 -34.31 -2.98 -22.78
CA GLN A 3 -33.10 -2.67 -23.52
C GLN A 3 -31.87 -3.22 -22.78
N MET A 4 -31.23 -4.24 -23.36
CA MET A 4 -29.95 -4.75 -22.89
C MET A 4 -28.92 -3.65 -23.09
N ARG A 5 -28.42 -3.09 -21.99
CA ARG A 5 -27.24 -2.22 -22.01
C ARG A 5 -26.04 -3.08 -22.41
N GLU A 6 -25.57 -2.88 -23.63
CA GLU A 6 -24.30 -3.38 -24.11
C GLU A 6 -23.21 -3.01 -23.10
N ARG A 7 -22.60 -4.03 -22.50
CA ARG A 7 -21.42 -3.84 -21.66
C ARG A 7 -20.29 -3.47 -22.62
N GLY A 8 -19.92 -2.18 -22.60
CA GLY A 8 -18.83 -1.65 -23.39
C GLY A 8 -17.62 -2.58 -23.34
N CYS A 9 -17.22 -3.04 -24.53
CA CYS A 9 -15.96 -3.71 -24.77
C CYS A 9 -14.84 -2.89 -24.12
N ILE A 10 -14.06 -3.53 -23.24
CA ILE A 10 -12.93 -2.90 -22.58
C ILE A 10 -11.88 -2.69 -23.67
N MET A 11 -11.91 -1.53 -24.31
CA MET A 11 -10.93 -1.11 -25.31
C MET A 11 -9.54 -1.38 -24.76
N ALA A 12 -8.74 -2.15 -25.51
CA ALA A 12 -7.36 -2.48 -25.19
C ALA A 12 -6.63 -1.20 -24.73
N LYS A 13 -6.03 -1.25 -23.54
CA LYS A 13 -5.32 -0.10 -22.99
C LYS A 13 -4.17 0.25 -23.92
N LYS A 14 -4.30 1.33 -24.69
CA LYS A 14 -3.21 1.89 -25.49
C LYS A 14 -1.98 2.09 -24.59
N LEU A 15 -0.85 1.50 -24.98
CA LEU A 15 0.42 1.71 -24.28
C LEU A 15 0.78 3.19 -24.39
N LYS A 16 1.05 3.85 -23.25
CA LYS A 16 1.32 5.30 -23.18
C LYS A 16 2.80 5.64 -23.28
N SER A 17 3.67 4.63 -23.26
CA SER A 17 5.12 4.79 -23.16
C SER A 17 5.82 3.57 -23.76
N VAL A 18 6.89 3.81 -24.50
CA VAL A 18 7.79 2.77 -25.02
C VAL A 18 9.11 2.86 -24.25
N ILE A 19 9.67 1.69 -23.90
CA ILE A 19 10.91 1.58 -23.13
C ILE A 19 12.02 1.08 -24.06
N LEU A 20 13.12 1.81 -24.11
CA LEU A 20 14.35 1.41 -24.81
C LEU A 20 15.32 0.77 -23.81
N PHE A 21 15.83 -0.42 -24.13
CA PHE A 21 16.78 -1.11 -23.26
C PHE A 21 18.23 -0.83 -23.67
N SER A 22 19.12 -0.69 -22.68
CA SER A 22 20.55 -0.44 -22.92
C SER A 22 21.24 -1.58 -23.67
N GLU A 23 20.72 -2.79 -23.53
CA GLU A 23 21.20 -4.01 -24.20
C GLU A 23 21.10 -3.90 -25.73
N TRP A 24 20.11 -3.15 -26.24
CA TRP A 24 19.91 -2.94 -27.66
C TRP A 24 21.03 -2.10 -28.31
N LYS A 25 21.81 -1.36 -27.51
CA LYS A 25 22.93 -0.55 -28.01
C LYS A 25 23.88 -1.37 -28.89
N ARG A 26 24.15 -2.63 -28.53
CA ARG A 26 25.08 -3.49 -29.28
C ARG A 26 24.61 -3.76 -30.69
N SER A 27 23.30 -3.99 -30.87
CA SER A 27 22.67 -4.24 -32.16
C SER A 27 22.51 -2.96 -32.98
N LEU A 28 22.20 -1.84 -32.31
CA LEU A 28 21.97 -0.55 -32.97
C LEU A 28 23.24 0.12 -33.48
N VAL A 29 24.42 -0.13 -32.89
CA VAL A 29 25.65 0.57 -33.27
C VAL A 29 26.01 0.39 -34.75
N ARG A 30 25.69 -0.78 -35.33
CA ARG A 30 26.05 -1.12 -36.72
C ARG A 30 25.05 -0.63 -37.76
N LEU A 31 23.89 -0.13 -37.34
CA LEU A 31 22.82 0.32 -38.24
C LEU A 31 23.03 1.77 -38.68
N SER A 32 22.64 2.08 -39.92
CA SER A 32 22.53 3.45 -40.41
C SER A 32 21.43 4.21 -39.65
N LEU A 33 21.40 5.54 -39.78
CA LEU A 33 20.36 6.35 -39.14
C LEU A 33 18.97 6.04 -39.70
N GLU A 34 18.87 5.76 -41.00
CA GLU A 34 17.62 5.37 -41.67
C GLU A 34 17.11 4.02 -41.15
N GLN A 35 18.00 3.02 -41.07
CA GLN A 35 17.68 1.70 -40.51
C GLN A 35 17.23 1.80 -39.04
N LYS A 36 17.88 2.65 -38.24
CA LYS A 36 17.45 2.94 -36.86
C LYS A 36 16.07 3.57 -36.82
N GLY A 37 15.77 4.48 -37.74
CA GLY A 37 14.46 5.12 -37.88
C GLY A 37 13.38 4.08 -38.19
N MET A 38 13.59 3.22 -39.18
CA MET A 38 12.66 2.15 -39.54
C MET A 38 12.36 1.21 -38.36
N LEU A 39 13.40 0.85 -37.60
CA LEU A 39 13.26 0.01 -36.42
C LEU A 39 12.51 0.72 -35.29
N LEU A 40 12.73 2.03 -35.12
CA LEU A 40 12.02 2.84 -34.14
C LEU A 40 10.54 3.00 -34.51
N ASP A 41 10.22 3.26 -35.77
CA ASP A 41 8.84 3.33 -36.24
C ASP A 41 8.12 2.01 -36.03
N ALA A 42 8.77 0.90 -36.37
CA ALA A 42 8.25 -0.44 -36.11
C ALA A 42 8.06 -0.71 -34.60
N LEU A 43 8.97 -0.24 -33.75
CA LEU A 43 8.84 -0.36 -32.30
C LEU A 43 7.65 0.45 -31.75
N LEU A 44 7.40 1.64 -32.30
CA LEU A 44 6.28 2.48 -31.90
C LEU A 44 4.93 1.88 -32.35
N ASP A 45 4.92 1.23 -33.52
CA ASP A 45 3.74 0.58 -34.09
C ASP A 45 3.48 -0.84 -33.57
N TYR A 46 4.49 -1.49 -32.97
CA TYR A 46 4.40 -2.87 -32.45
C TYR A 46 3.15 -3.16 -31.61
N PRO A 47 2.70 -2.28 -30.69
CA PRO A 47 1.53 -2.56 -29.86
C PRO A 47 0.23 -2.72 -30.65
N ASP A 48 0.14 -2.07 -31.82
CA ASP A 48 -1.04 -2.06 -32.66
C ASP A 48 -0.92 -3.05 -33.84
N LYS A 49 0.28 -3.18 -34.42
CA LYS A 49 0.53 -3.96 -35.65
C LYS A 49 1.20 -5.32 -35.41
N GLY A 50 1.74 -5.57 -34.22
CA GLY A 50 2.50 -6.78 -33.91
C GLY A 50 3.86 -6.83 -34.60
N ASP A 51 4.32 -8.03 -34.97
CA ASP A 51 5.65 -8.22 -35.56
C ASP A 51 5.76 -7.56 -36.95
N PRO A 52 6.69 -6.60 -37.15
CA PRO A 52 6.99 -5.98 -38.43
C PRO A 52 7.68 -6.97 -39.38
N ALA A 53 7.39 -6.82 -40.67
CA ALA A 53 8.16 -7.44 -41.73
C ALA A 53 9.11 -6.40 -42.33
N PHE A 54 10.42 -6.69 -42.31
CA PHE A 54 11.42 -5.83 -42.94
C PHE A 54 11.94 -6.46 -44.24
N ASP A 55 12.13 -5.63 -45.26
CA ASP A 55 12.76 -6.08 -46.52
C ASP A 55 14.27 -6.32 -46.35
N ASP A 56 14.90 -5.64 -45.38
CA ASP A 56 16.32 -5.79 -45.05
C ASP A 56 16.54 -6.95 -44.06
N PRO A 57 17.28 -8.02 -44.44
CA PRO A 57 17.59 -9.13 -43.55
C PRO A 57 18.31 -8.71 -42.26
N LEU A 58 19.08 -7.62 -42.30
CA LEU A 58 19.74 -7.10 -41.10
C LEU A 58 18.72 -6.51 -40.11
N LEU A 59 17.69 -5.83 -40.60
CA LEU A 59 16.62 -5.29 -39.75
C LEU A 59 15.79 -6.42 -39.16
N ASP A 60 15.48 -7.46 -39.94
CA ASP A 60 14.73 -8.63 -39.49
C ASP A 60 15.45 -9.38 -38.36
N THR A 61 16.76 -9.61 -38.52
CA THR A 61 17.58 -10.27 -37.48
C THR A 61 17.71 -9.42 -36.21
N VAL A 62 17.88 -8.10 -36.34
CA VAL A 62 17.90 -7.18 -35.19
C VAL A 62 16.54 -7.14 -34.51
N TRP A 63 15.46 -7.16 -35.29
CA TRP A 63 14.10 -7.21 -34.77
C TRP A 63 13.85 -8.49 -33.99
N LEU A 64 14.28 -9.65 -34.47
CA LEU A 64 14.12 -10.92 -33.74
C LEU A 64 14.71 -10.85 -32.32
N PHE A 65 15.85 -10.18 -32.16
CA PHE A 65 16.46 -9.95 -30.84
C PHE A 65 15.62 -9.00 -29.98
N ILE A 66 15.21 -7.86 -30.54
CA ILE A 66 14.40 -6.83 -29.83
C ILE A 66 13.03 -7.39 -29.45
N GLY A 67 12.34 -8.02 -30.40
CA GLY A 67 11.05 -8.67 -30.24
C GLY A 67 11.07 -9.72 -29.14
N ASN A 68 12.08 -10.59 -29.09
CA ASN A 68 12.18 -11.57 -28.00
C ASN A 68 12.28 -10.89 -26.62
N THR A 69 13.11 -9.84 -26.50
CA THR A 69 13.20 -9.09 -25.23
C THR A 69 11.90 -8.39 -24.85
N LEU A 70 11.15 -7.90 -25.85
CA LEU A 70 9.88 -7.22 -25.62
C LEU A 70 8.79 -8.19 -25.17
N SER A 71 8.64 -9.33 -25.86
CA SER A 71 7.70 -10.41 -25.51
C SER A 71 7.98 -10.99 -24.12
N GLU A 72 9.25 -11.22 -23.76
CA GLU A 72 9.61 -11.67 -22.41
C GLU A 72 9.21 -10.67 -21.33
N ASN A 73 9.38 -9.38 -21.60
CA ASN A 73 9.06 -8.31 -20.66
C ASN A 73 7.56 -8.10 -20.53
N GLU A 74 6.81 -8.22 -21.63
CA GLU A 74 5.35 -8.21 -21.63
C GLU A 74 4.82 -9.33 -20.72
N ARG A 75 5.29 -10.56 -20.90
CA ARG A 75 4.91 -11.70 -20.04
C ARG A 75 5.23 -11.44 -18.57
N LYS A 76 6.44 -10.95 -18.25
CA LYS A 76 6.84 -10.62 -16.86
C LYS A 76 5.93 -9.54 -16.26
N TYR A 77 5.57 -8.53 -17.05
CA TYR A 77 4.68 -7.47 -16.62
C TYR A 77 3.26 -7.97 -16.38
N GLU A 78 2.71 -8.77 -17.30
CA GLU A 78 1.39 -9.39 -17.17
C GLU A 78 1.28 -10.27 -15.93
N GLU A 79 2.27 -11.14 -15.69
CA GLU A 79 2.32 -11.98 -14.49
C GLU A 79 2.34 -11.14 -13.21
N THR A 80 3.17 -10.10 -13.19
CA THR A 80 3.28 -9.19 -12.04
C THR A 80 1.98 -8.42 -11.82
N SER A 81 1.35 -7.94 -12.89
CA SER A 81 0.06 -7.26 -12.89
C SER A 81 -1.05 -8.17 -12.36
N LYS A 82 -1.11 -9.42 -12.84
CA LYS A 82 -2.08 -10.43 -12.40
C LYS A 82 -1.90 -10.77 -10.92
N LYS A 83 -0.66 -11.04 -10.48
CA LYS A 83 -0.34 -11.29 -9.06
C LYS A 83 -0.75 -10.12 -8.17
N ARG A 84 -0.46 -8.87 -8.58
CA ARG A 84 -0.86 -7.66 -7.84
C ARG A 84 -2.37 -7.45 -7.84
N SER A 85 -3.04 -7.71 -8.96
CA SER A 85 -4.50 -7.63 -9.09
C SER A 85 -5.19 -8.66 -8.18
N GLU A 86 -4.75 -9.91 -8.19
CA GLU A 86 -5.24 -10.97 -7.30
C GLU A 86 -4.96 -10.66 -5.82
N ALA A 87 -3.77 -10.13 -5.51
CA ALA A 87 -3.45 -9.66 -4.16
C ALA A 87 -4.39 -8.53 -3.72
N GLY A 88 -4.68 -7.57 -4.61
CA GLY A 88 -5.65 -6.50 -4.40
C GLY A 88 -7.06 -7.04 -4.15
N LYS A 89 -7.53 -7.98 -4.98
CA LYS A 89 -8.83 -8.65 -4.82
C LYS A 89 -8.92 -9.40 -3.49
N ARG A 90 -7.88 -10.15 -3.12
CA ARG A 90 -7.79 -10.86 -1.83
C ARG A 90 -7.77 -9.90 -0.65
N GLY A 91 -7.03 -8.79 -0.75
CA GLY A 91 -7.02 -7.74 0.27
C GLY A 91 -8.39 -7.08 0.42
N ASN A 92 -9.06 -6.77 -0.69
CA ASN A 92 -10.41 -6.21 -0.69
C ASN A 92 -11.41 -7.17 -0.05
N LYS A 93 -11.38 -8.47 -0.43
CA LYS A 93 -12.25 -9.49 0.17
C LYS A 93 -12.01 -9.65 1.68
N LYS A 94 -10.77 -9.58 2.16
CA LYS A 94 -10.49 -9.61 3.61
C LYS A 94 -11.01 -8.37 4.35
N ARG A 95 -11.03 -7.20 3.72
CA ARG A 95 -11.44 -5.93 4.34
C ARG A 95 -12.94 -5.68 4.30
N TRP A 96 -13.61 -6.13 3.24
CA TRP A 96 -15.02 -5.82 2.97
C TRP A 96 -15.86 -7.03 2.55
N GLY A 97 -15.26 -8.19 2.27
CA GLY A 97 -15.98 -9.37 1.77
C GLY A 97 -16.86 -10.07 2.81
N ALA A 98 -16.64 -9.85 4.11
CA ALA A 98 -17.48 -10.43 5.16
C ALA A 98 -18.91 -9.87 5.14
N THR A 99 -19.14 -8.64 4.64
CA THR A 99 -20.48 -8.06 4.53
C THR A 99 -21.20 -8.48 3.25
N ASP A 100 -20.47 -8.74 2.16
CA ASP A 100 -21.05 -9.14 0.87
C ASP A 100 -21.50 -10.61 0.88
N ASP A 101 -20.76 -11.49 1.56
CA ASP A 101 -21.17 -12.89 1.74
C ASP A 101 -22.44 -12.99 2.63
N ILE A 102 -22.62 -12.11 3.62
CA ILE A 102 -23.84 -12.03 4.45
C ILE A 102 -25.01 -11.42 3.66
N ALA A 103 -24.76 -10.39 2.84
CA ALA A 103 -25.79 -9.77 2.00
C ALA A 103 -26.30 -10.72 0.90
N ASN A 104 -25.43 -11.55 0.31
CA ASN A 104 -25.85 -12.56 -0.66
C ASN A 104 -26.59 -13.74 -0.01
N ILE A 105 -26.29 -14.11 1.24
CA ILE A 105 -27.08 -15.11 1.99
C ILE A 105 -28.47 -14.54 2.32
N ALA A 106 -28.55 -13.27 2.76
CA ALA A 106 -29.83 -12.62 3.05
C ALA A 106 -30.73 -12.50 1.80
N ASN A 107 -30.16 -12.13 0.65
CA ASN A 107 -30.89 -12.06 -0.62
C ASN A 107 -31.27 -13.44 -1.21
N ALA A 108 -30.65 -14.54 -0.75
CA ALA A 108 -31.02 -15.90 -1.14
C ALA A 108 -32.11 -16.51 -0.22
N THR A 109 -32.38 -15.88 0.94
CA THR A 109 -33.37 -16.36 1.92
C THR A 109 -34.72 -15.64 1.85
N ASP A 110 -34.85 -14.58 1.06
CA ASP A 110 -36.11 -13.83 0.93
C ASP A 110 -37.18 -14.56 0.09
N ASP A 111 -36.83 -15.62 -0.64
CA ASP A 111 -37.79 -16.44 -1.41
C ASP A 111 -38.36 -17.65 -0.62
N ILE A 112 -37.96 -17.85 0.64
CA ILE A 112 -38.51 -18.94 1.50
C ILE A 112 -38.95 -18.39 2.87
N ALA A 113 -39.62 -17.24 2.87
CA ALA A 113 -40.39 -16.76 4.02
C ALA A 113 -41.86 -17.15 3.90
N ASN A 114 -42.15 -18.44 3.73
CA ASN A 114 -43.45 -19.06 4.02
C ASN A 114 -43.35 -20.57 3.83
N ILE A 115 -42.99 -21.29 4.89
CA ILE A 115 -43.44 -22.66 5.25
C ILE A 115 -42.47 -23.21 6.31
N ALA A 116 -43.05 -23.81 7.35
CA ALA A 116 -42.41 -24.62 8.39
C ALA A 116 -41.84 -23.88 9.61
N ILE A 117 -42.77 -23.41 10.44
CA ILE A 117 -42.79 -23.81 11.86
C ILE A 117 -42.63 -25.34 11.93
N SER A 118 -41.59 -25.86 12.60
CA SER A 118 -41.57 -27.08 13.47
C SER A 118 -40.19 -27.77 13.54
N LYS A 119 -39.76 -28.05 14.79
CA LYS A 119 -38.86 -29.16 15.24
C LYS A 119 -37.34 -29.02 14.95
N SER A 120 -36.55 -28.52 15.91
CA SER A 120 -35.84 -29.21 17.03
C SER A 120 -34.37 -29.56 16.69
N LYS A 121 -33.37 -28.84 17.24
CA LYS A 121 -32.62 -29.06 18.52
C LYS A 121 -31.67 -30.28 18.44
N SER A 122 -30.34 -30.14 18.51
CA SER A 122 -29.50 -30.01 19.73
C SER A 122 -28.01 -30.13 19.32
N ILE A 123 -27.03 -29.39 19.87
CA ILE A 123 -26.19 -29.64 21.07
C ILE A 123 -25.23 -28.42 21.17
N SER A 124 -25.21 -27.53 22.17
CA SER A 124 -25.01 -27.59 23.63
C SER A 124 -23.54 -27.62 24.10
N LYS A 125 -23.05 -26.48 24.63
CA LYS A 125 -22.36 -26.45 25.94
C LYS A 125 -22.54 -25.08 26.61
N SER A 126 -23.00 -25.17 27.85
CA SER A 126 -23.49 -24.15 28.76
C SER A 126 -22.57 -24.02 29.98
N THR A 127 -22.71 -22.92 30.72
CA THR A 127 -22.75 -22.82 32.20
C THR A 127 -23.23 -21.41 32.52
N ASP A 128 -24.54 -21.22 32.75
CA ASP A 128 -25.23 -21.12 34.06
C ASP A 128 -24.83 -19.86 34.87
N THR A 129 -25.74 -18.99 35.33
CA THR A 129 -26.76 -19.35 36.34
C THR A 129 -27.95 -18.35 36.36
N LYS A 130 -29.17 -18.92 36.25
CA LYS A 130 -30.53 -18.59 36.77
C LYS A 130 -31.16 -17.18 36.72
N VAL A 131 -32.27 -16.93 35.98
CA VAL A 131 -33.76 -17.10 36.23
C VAL A 131 -34.29 -16.55 37.58
N SER A 132 -35.43 -15.85 37.71
CA SER A 132 -36.73 -15.89 36.97
C SER A 132 -37.59 -14.62 37.13
N ASP A 133 -38.31 -14.30 36.05
CA ASP A 133 -39.73 -13.89 35.88
C ASP A 133 -40.47 -12.97 36.87
N SER A 134 -41.02 -11.86 36.34
CA SER A 134 -42.46 -11.76 36.01
C SER A 134 -42.84 -10.39 35.44
N ASN A 135 -43.73 -10.40 34.44
CA ASN A 135 -44.33 -9.28 33.72
C ASN A 135 -44.88 -8.14 34.61
N SER A 136 -44.61 -6.89 34.23
CA SER A 136 -45.64 -5.84 34.14
C SER A 136 -45.09 -4.63 33.40
N ALA A 137 -45.93 -4.02 32.57
CA ALA A 137 -45.66 -2.85 31.75
C ALA A 137 -45.13 -1.66 32.57
N GLU A 138 -44.05 -1.02 32.11
CA GLU A 138 -43.90 0.44 32.08
C GLU A 138 -42.67 0.81 31.23
N ALA A 139 -42.82 1.78 30.33
CA ALA A 139 -41.78 2.18 29.38
C ALA A 139 -40.63 2.94 30.08
N LEU A 140 -39.42 2.37 30.07
CA LEU A 140 -38.19 3.09 30.44
C LEU A 140 -37.46 3.65 29.21
N PRO A 141 -36.94 4.89 29.28
CA PRO A 141 -36.38 5.60 28.13
C PRO A 141 -35.09 4.94 27.60
N PRO A 142 -34.80 5.08 26.30
CA PRO A 142 -33.59 4.52 25.69
C PRO A 142 -32.36 5.15 26.34
N THR A 143 -31.47 4.31 26.89
CA THR A 143 -30.20 4.78 27.44
C THR A 143 -29.41 5.49 26.33
N PRO A 144 -29.00 6.76 26.53
CA PRO A 144 -28.26 7.48 25.51
C PRO A 144 -26.90 6.81 25.33
N LYS A 145 -26.61 6.37 24.10
CA LYS A 145 -25.30 5.86 23.70
C LYS A 145 -24.23 6.85 24.18
N SER A 146 -23.32 6.37 25.04
CA SER A 146 -22.20 7.14 25.59
C SER A 146 -21.49 7.90 24.46
N ARG A 147 -21.71 9.22 24.43
CA ARG A 147 -21.02 10.13 23.50
C ARG A 147 -19.59 10.27 24.01
N PHE A 148 -18.64 10.32 23.09
CA PHE A 148 -17.23 10.43 23.45
C PHE A 148 -16.98 11.68 24.31
N SER A 149 -16.52 11.48 25.53
CA SER A 149 -16.02 12.55 26.39
C SER A 149 -14.49 12.62 26.23
N PRO A 150 -13.95 13.78 25.83
CA PRO A 150 -12.50 14.02 25.85
C PRO A 150 -11.89 13.61 27.20
N PRO A 151 -10.82 12.80 27.21
CA PRO A 151 -10.08 12.50 28.43
C PRO A 151 -9.28 13.71 28.90
N ASP A 152 -9.15 13.86 30.21
CA ASP A 152 -8.26 14.85 30.80
C ASP A 152 -6.78 14.47 30.61
N VAL A 153 -5.90 15.47 30.60
CA VAL A 153 -4.45 15.30 30.39
C VAL A 153 -3.86 14.31 31.40
N GLU A 154 -4.29 14.32 32.66
CA GLU A 154 -3.78 13.41 33.69
C GLU A 154 -4.15 11.95 33.41
N THR A 155 -5.35 11.72 32.88
CA THR A 155 -5.79 10.37 32.50
C THR A 155 -4.99 9.82 31.32
N VAL A 156 -4.63 10.68 30.37
CA VAL A 156 -3.75 10.33 29.24
C VAL A 156 -2.34 10.03 29.74
N LYS A 157 -1.77 10.87 30.62
CA LYS A 157 -0.44 10.64 31.21
C LYS A 157 -0.36 9.29 31.93
N SER A 158 -1.36 8.99 32.76
CA SER A 158 -1.45 7.73 33.49
C SER A 158 -1.48 6.52 32.56
N TYR A 159 -2.25 6.62 31.46
CA TYR A 159 -2.33 5.57 30.45
C TYR A 159 -1.02 5.36 29.69
N PHE A 160 -0.33 6.45 29.32
CA PHE A 160 0.97 6.38 28.67
C PHE A 160 2.03 5.76 29.59
N ALA A 161 2.03 6.10 30.89
CA ALA A 161 2.92 5.50 31.87
C ALA A 161 2.68 3.98 31.99
N GLU A 162 1.42 3.53 32.07
CA GLU A 162 1.07 2.10 32.14
C GLU A 162 1.51 1.32 30.89
N LYS A 163 1.40 1.93 29.70
CA LYS A 163 1.77 1.28 28.42
C LYS A 163 3.24 1.46 28.04
N GLY A 164 4.04 2.09 28.88
CA GLY A 164 5.48 2.28 28.67
C GLY A 164 5.80 3.33 27.60
N GLY A 165 5.01 4.41 27.56
CA GLY A 165 5.31 5.67 26.89
C GLY A 165 5.83 6.73 27.88
N THR A 166 6.32 7.86 27.36
CA THR A 166 6.83 8.98 28.15
C THR A 166 5.76 10.06 28.39
N GLU A 167 5.89 10.83 29.46
CA GLU A 167 4.97 11.94 29.75
C GLU A 167 4.93 12.98 28.62
N ALA A 168 6.08 13.28 28.03
CA ALA A 168 6.17 14.18 26.89
C ALA A 168 5.38 13.68 25.67
N GLN A 169 5.30 12.36 25.45
CA GLN A 169 4.46 11.78 24.40
C GLN A 169 2.97 11.94 24.73
N ALA A 170 2.58 11.76 25.99
CA ALA A 170 1.19 11.94 26.42
C ALA A 170 0.71 13.37 26.20
N ILE A 171 1.54 14.36 26.53
CA ILE A 171 1.25 15.79 26.31
C ILE A 171 1.09 16.08 24.81
N ARG A 172 2.01 15.58 23.97
CA ARG A 172 1.91 15.73 22.50
C ARG A 172 0.65 15.09 21.93
N PHE A 173 0.28 13.90 22.43
CA PHE A 173 -0.93 13.20 22.03
C PHE A 173 -2.19 14.02 22.39
N HIS A 174 -2.27 14.53 23.62
CA HIS A 174 -3.41 15.33 24.07
C HIS A 174 -3.56 16.60 23.22
N ALA A 175 -2.50 17.40 23.09
CA ALA A 175 -2.52 18.65 22.32
C ALA A 175 -2.93 18.44 20.85
N TYR A 176 -2.49 17.33 20.24
CA TYR A 176 -2.85 16.98 18.86
C TYR A 176 -4.35 16.69 18.70
N TYR A 177 -4.95 15.94 19.62
CA TYR A 177 -6.36 15.59 19.51
C TYR A 177 -7.28 16.69 20.05
N GLU A 178 -6.84 17.45 21.04
CA GLU A 178 -7.55 18.63 21.54
C GLU A 178 -7.73 19.69 20.44
N SER A 179 -6.65 20.04 19.72
CA SER A 179 -6.72 20.99 18.58
C SER A 179 -7.56 20.49 17.41
N ASN A 180 -7.65 19.17 17.22
CA ASN A 180 -8.48 18.55 16.19
C ASN A 180 -9.94 18.30 16.63
N GLY A 181 -10.31 18.68 17.85
CA GLY A 181 -11.64 18.44 18.42
C GLY A 181 -11.97 16.96 18.62
N TRP A 182 -10.95 16.15 18.95
CA TRP A 182 -11.01 14.71 19.17
C TRP A 182 -11.64 13.93 18.00
N LYS A 183 -11.23 14.26 16.77
CA LYS A 183 -11.67 13.60 15.54
C LYS A 183 -10.57 12.72 14.94
N VAL A 184 -10.99 11.65 14.26
CA VAL A 184 -10.14 10.83 13.41
C VAL A 184 -10.71 10.87 12.00
N GLY A 185 -10.15 11.72 11.15
CA GLY A 185 -10.72 12.05 9.84
C GLY A 185 -12.00 12.88 9.99
N ARG A 186 -13.09 12.45 9.34
CA ARG A 186 -14.38 13.18 9.37
C ARG A 186 -15.22 12.90 10.63
N ASN A 187 -14.91 11.83 11.37
CA ASN A 187 -15.74 11.33 12.48
C ASN A 187 -15.09 11.59 13.85
N PRO A 188 -15.89 11.79 14.92
CA PRO A 188 -15.37 11.88 16.29
C PRO A 188 -14.75 10.55 16.71
N MET A 189 -13.68 10.64 17.49
CA MET A 189 -12.97 9.49 18.02
C MET A 189 -13.87 8.66 18.92
N LYS A 190 -13.81 7.34 18.82
CA LYS A 190 -14.61 6.42 19.65
C LYS A 190 -13.85 5.92 20.88
N ASN A 191 -12.56 5.67 20.73
CA ASN A 191 -11.71 5.12 21.79
C ASN A 191 -10.30 5.71 21.69
N TRP A 192 -9.99 6.65 22.59
CA TRP A 192 -8.69 7.32 22.61
C TRP A 192 -7.57 6.43 23.11
N LYS A 193 -7.85 5.44 23.98
CA LYS A 193 -6.85 4.49 24.49
C LYS A 193 -6.26 3.64 23.36
N ALA A 194 -7.10 3.24 22.40
CA ALA A 194 -6.64 2.53 21.21
C ALA A 194 -5.75 3.40 20.32
N ALA A 195 -6.10 4.68 20.15
CA ALA A 195 -5.27 5.63 19.41
C ALA A 195 -3.93 5.89 20.11
N ALA A 196 -3.94 6.05 21.44
CA ALA A 196 -2.76 6.22 22.27
C ALA A 196 -1.81 5.02 22.18
N SER A 197 -2.34 3.79 22.21
CA SER A 197 -1.53 2.57 22.03
C SER A 197 -0.78 2.57 20.69
N GLY A 198 -1.45 2.95 19.59
CA GLY A 198 -0.82 3.06 18.27
C GLY A 198 0.29 4.12 18.20
N TRP A 199 0.10 5.25 18.88
CA TRP A 199 1.12 6.29 19.03
C TRP A 199 2.37 5.77 19.72
N ILE A 200 2.21 5.03 20.84
CA ILE A 200 3.33 4.47 21.60
C ILE A 200 4.11 3.45 20.75
N SER A 201 3.42 2.58 20.00
CA SER A 201 4.09 1.61 19.13
C SER A 201 4.89 2.29 18.01
N ARG A 202 4.32 3.31 17.37
CA ARG A 202 4.97 4.02 16.27
C ARG A 202 6.23 4.76 16.74
N ASP A 203 6.14 5.45 17.88
CA ASP A 203 7.28 6.20 18.45
C ASP A 203 8.41 5.24 18.85
N ARG A 204 8.08 4.06 19.41
CA ARG A 204 9.08 2.99 19.65
C ARG A 204 9.78 2.53 18.38
N ASP A 205 9.06 2.39 17.27
CA ASP A 205 9.65 2.00 15.99
C ASP A 205 10.50 3.14 15.39
N GLU A 206 10.11 4.39 15.57
CA GLU A 206 10.90 5.55 15.16
C GLU A 206 12.18 5.69 15.99
N ALA A 207 12.11 5.47 17.31
CA ALA A 207 13.29 5.42 18.18
C ALA A 207 14.27 4.31 17.76
N LYS A 208 13.76 3.12 17.40
CA LYS A 208 14.59 2.03 16.84
C LYS A 208 15.24 2.40 15.51
N LYS A 209 14.52 3.11 14.64
CA LYS A 209 15.06 3.59 13.35
C LYS A 209 16.08 4.72 13.52
N ALA A 210 15.93 5.57 14.53
CA ALA A 210 16.89 6.62 14.84
C ALA A 210 18.20 6.04 15.41
N ASN A 211 18.10 4.97 16.22
CA ASN A 211 19.26 4.27 16.78
C ASN A 211 19.87 3.23 15.82
N ALA A 212 19.22 2.94 14.70
CA ALA A 212 19.83 2.12 13.65
C ALA A 212 20.96 2.93 12.98
N PRO A 213 22.16 2.35 12.79
CA PRO A 213 23.28 3.06 12.17
C PRO A 213 22.92 3.45 10.74
N ARG A 214 22.54 4.71 10.53
CA ARG A 214 22.40 5.29 9.21
C ARG A 214 23.80 5.41 8.63
N ASN A 215 24.09 4.64 7.58
CA ASN A 215 25.32 4.71 6.77
C ASN A 215 26.60 4.19 7.45
N ARG A 216 26.72 2.88 7.69
CA ARG A 216 28.04 2.24 7.85
C ARG A 216 28.77 2.01 6.52
N ALA A 217 28.03 1.79 5.43
CA ALA A 217 28.61 1.40 4.14
C ALA A 217 29.50 2.47 3.48
N PHE A 218 29.25 3.76 3.74
CA PHE A 218 30.04 4.86 3.16
C PHE A 218 31.32 5.19 3.96
N MET A 219 31.34 4.91 5.27
CA MET A 219 32.50 5.18 6.14
C MET A 219 33.45 3.99 6.28
N ALA A 220 32.97 2.76 6.07
CA ALA A 220 33.79 1.54 6.15
C ALA A 220 34.69 1.30 4.93
N SER A 221 34.56 2.11 3.87
CA SER A 221 35.40 2.06 2.67
C SER A 221 36.58 3.05 2.70
N ARG A 222 36.74 3.84 3.78
CA ARG A 222 37.90 4.72 3.95
C ARG A 222 39.00 3.96 4.70
N PRO A 223 40.24 3.92 4.17
CA PRO A 223 41.37 3.32 4.88
C PRO A 223 41.61 4.07 6.20
N ALA A 224 41.97 3.35 7.26
CA ALA A 224 42.04 3.86 8.63
C ALA A 224 42.94 5.11 8.80
N GLU A 225 43.92 5.28 7.91
CA GLU A 225 44.85 6.42 7.88
C GLU A 225 44.15 7.74 7.52
N GLU A 226 43.08 7.71 6.73
CA GLU A 226 42.35 8.92 6.29
C GLU A 226 41.33 9.42 7.33
N ALA A 227 40.96 8.57 8.29
CA ALA A 227 40.02 8.89 9.36
C ALA A 227 40.65 9.76 10.46
N GLU A 228 41.94 9.57 10.74
CA GLU A 228 42.71 10.42 11.67
C GLU A 228 42.91 11.84 11.10
N ASN A 229 43.17 11.95 9.79
CA ASN A 229 43.40 13.25 9.13
C ASN A 229 42.12 14.10 8.97
N ALA A 230 40.93 13.47 9.05
CA ALA A 230 39.65 14.17 8.99
C ALA A 230 39.36 15.09 10.20
N LYS A 231 40.11 14.95 11.30
CA LYS A 231 40.02 15.85 12.46
C LYS A 231 40.53 17.26 12.13
N ASN A 232 41.36 17.42 11.08
CA ASN A 232 41.93 18.69 10.63
C ASN A 232 41.43 19.14 9.26
N PHE A 233 40.11 18.99 9.02
CA PHE A 233 39.45 19.33 7.74
C PHE A 233 39.74 20.77 7.26
N LEU A 234 39.86 21.73 8.18
CA LEU A 234 40.11 23.14 7.84
C LEU A 234 41.54 23.40 7.34
N ALA A 235 42.53 22.64 7.83
CA ALA A 235 43.93 22.76 7.43
C ALA A 235 44.21 22.09 6.07
N ASP A 236 43.48 21.00 5.75
CA ASP A 236 43.62 20.29 4.48
C ASP A 236 42.93 20.99 3.30
N ALA A 237 41.88 21.78 3.58
CA ALA A 237 41.14 22.52 2.56
C ALA A 237 42.01 23.50 1.75
N ALA A 238 43.06 24.07 2.37
CA ALA A 238 44.00 24.97 1.69
C ALA A 238 44.87 24.27 0.63
N ARG A 239 45.15 22.97 0.80
CA ARG A 239 45.93 22.17 -0.16
C ARG A 239 45.12 21.73 -1.38
N ARG A 240 43.79 21.75 -1.28
CA ARG A 240 42.86 21.31 -2.35
C ARG A 240 42.45 22.42 -3.31
N ARG A 241 42.93 23.65 -3.12
CA ARG A 241 42.77 24.73 -4.12
C ARG A 241 43.91 24.62 -5.14
N PRO A 242 43.69 24.08 -6.36
CA PRO A 242 44.68 24.23 -7.42
C PRO A 242 44.81 25.71 -7.76
N LEU A 243 46.00 26.28 -7.52
CA LEU A 243 46.38 27.59 -8.02
C LEU A 243 46.78 27.48 -9.50
N LYS A 244 46.16 28.37 -10.28
CA LYS A 244 46.47 28.85 -11.63
C LYS A 244 45.92 28.07 -12.84
N LYS A 245 45.05 28.80 -13.55
CA LYS A 245 44.99 28.91 -15.00
C LYS A 245 46.35 29.37 -15.55
N GLN A 246 46.85 28.71 -16.58
CA GLN A 246 47.60 29.29 -17.69
C GLN A 246 46.98 28.76 -18.97
#